data_AF-A0A3M2G1H5-F1
#
_entry.id   AF-A0A3M2G1H5-F1
#
_cell.length_a   1.000
_cell.length_b   1.000
_cell.length_c   1.000
_cell.angle_alpha   90.00
_cell.angle_beta   90.00
_cell.angle_gamma   90.00
#
_symmetry.space_group_name_H-M   'P 1'
#
loop_
_entity.id
_entity.type
_entity.pdbx_description
1 polymer ?
#
loop_
_entity_poly.entity_id
_entity_poly.type
_entity_poly.pdbx_seq_one_letter_code
_entity_poly.pdbx_strand_id
1 'polypeptide(L)'
;MRTVLIISIIGWCSFAPLAGATDVPAGDVFGQWTPLGSPYRILGDITVPAGQQLTLLPGVDVIFQGDYRLTALGTIQANGSAVNPVQFRALSGNWAGVRLENTMQLSQFHYCRIEDAAIAINSVNSPVRIENCEFWDNTKAIHVFGVGNATPPPVTIRHCHIENCQQNGIFIVENSNTLIDSCEITQCALDQAPRGAIQISNQSPNGSCNPTIRGSHIHHNVWQGITAFDVTGQGNIAPLVEGNRIEYNYTGVYLLYASGEFRENQIQHNFQAGNPNSGAGVMVGGNTSEPLFVRNVITGNFTGFYFVNGASANLGDLVNDYPGDDGENHIFGNVDPDGDVWSVYNDSVADIMAENNRWDSEDFEEIALTIFDHNDDASKGTVDFDPIFDGGVGVEPVQVTTTPQVTQLLGNYPNPFNPRTTIHFQISEADAGQPVQLRLYDVQGRLQKTLLDHQSFGAGQYQLSVEASDLPSGTYLYRFVCGQTQISRMMTVLK
;
A
#
# COMPACT_ATOMS: atom_id res chain seq x y z
N MET A 1 -8.22 88.32 -15.82
CA MET A 1 -7.65 86.96 -15.66
C MET A 1 -7.81 86.60 -14.19
N ARG A 2 -8.48 85.56 -13.71
CA ARG A 2 -9.16 84.37 -14.26
C ARG A 2 -10.32 84.06 -13.30
N THR A 3 -11.49 83.75 -13.84
CA THR A 3 -12.64 83.24 -13.10
C THR A 3 -12.34 81.80 -12.68
N VAL A 4 -12.43 81.48 -11.39
CA VAL A 4 -12.30 80.12 -10.85
C VAL A 4 -13.68 79.48 -10.87
N LEU A 5 -13.86 78.45 -11.71
CA LEU A 5 -15.05 77.61 -11.74
C LEU A 5 -14.87 76.48 -10.70
N ILE A 6 -15.71 76.47 -9.66
CA ILE A 6 -15.78 75.35 -8.71
C ILE A 6 -16.74 74.33 -9.31
N ILE A 7 -16.21 73.22 -9.83
CA ILE A 7 -16.99 72.04 -10.22
C ILE A 7 -16.97 71.09 -9.03
N SER A 8 -18.11 71.00 -8.32
CA SER A 8 -18.36 69.98 -7.32
C SER A 8 -18.62 68.65 -8.02
N ILE A 9 -17.61 67.77 -8.04
CA ILE A 9 -17.78 66.37 -8.41
C ILE A 9 -18.41 65.67 -7.21
N ILE A 10 -19.74 65.48 -7.27
CA ILE A 10 -20.44 64.52 -6.42
C ILE A 10 -19.97 63.14 -6.90
N GLY A 11 -18.99 62.59 -6.19
CA GLY A 11 -18.64 61.18 -6.34
C GLY A 11 -19.83 60.34 -5.91
N TRP A 12 -20.52 59.75 -6.88
CA TRP A 12 -21.37 58.59 -6.64
C TRP A 12 -20.47 57.49 -6.06
N CYS A 13 -20.47 57.34 -4.74
CA CYS A 13 -20.14 56.05 -4.14
C CYS A 13 -21.22 55.08 -4.63
N SER A 14 -20.91 54.32 -5.68
CA SER A 14 -21.61 53.09 -5.98
C SER A 14 -21.47 52.22 -4.74
N PHE A 15 -22.55 52.08 -3.98
CA PHE A 15 -22.73 50.94 -3.10
C PHE A 15 -22.45 49.70 -3.95
N ALA A 16 -21.34 49.01 -3.69
CA ALA A 16 -21.23 47.62 -4.07
C ALA A 16 -22.43 46.92 -3.38
N PRO A 17 -23.29 46.21 -4.11
CA PRO A 17 -24.33 45.43 -3.45
C PRO A 17 -23.64 44.47 -2.49
N LEU A 18 -24.13 44.41 -1.25
CA LEU A 18 -23.75 43.34 -0.30
C LEU A 18 -23.86 42.00 -1.03
N ALA A 19 -22.84 41.14 -0.87
CA ALA A 19 -22.90 39.75 -1.30
C ALA A 19 -24.22 39.13 -0.81
N GLY A 20 -25.06 38.67 -1.74
CA GLY A 20 -26.41 38.24 -1.47
C GLY A 20 -26.40 36.79 -1.02
N ALA A 21 -26.56 36.54 0.27
CA ALA A 21 -26.90 35.20 0.74
C ALA A 21 -28.22 34.76 0.07
N THR A 22 -28.26 33.52 -0.42
CA THR A 22 -29.45 32.94 -1.05
C THR A 22 -30.04 31.89 -0.14
N ASP A 23 -31.25 32.10 0.36
CA ASP A 23 -31.97 31.08 1.12
C ASP A 23 -32.58 30.05 0.14
N VAL A 24 -32.30 28.76 0.38
CA VAL A 24 -32.76 27.64 -0.45
C VAL A 24 -33.71 26.79 0.40
N PRO A 25 -35.04 26.88 0.20
CA PRO A 25 -36.00 26.03 0.91
C PRO A 25 -35.89 24.57 0.45
N ALA A 26 -36.50 23.67 1.22
CA ALA A 26 -36.63 22.26 0.83
C ALA A 26 -37.28 22.12 -0.56
N GLY A 27 -36.81 21.17 -1.36
CA GLY A 27 -37.38 20.84 -2.67
C GLY A 27 -36.35 20.76 -3.79
N ASP A 28 -36.82 20.95 -5.02
CA ASP A 28 -36.00 20.73 -6.22
C ASP A 28 -35.02 21.89 -6.46
N VAL A 29 -33.77 21.54 -6.77
CA VAL A 29 -32.70 22.48 -7.15
C VAL A 29 -32.03 22.01 -8.43
N PHE A 30 -31.75 22.94 -9.33
CA PHE A 30 -31.04 22.70 -10.59
C PHE A 30 -30.62 24.03 -11.20
N GLY A 31 -29.88 23.99 -12.30
CA GLY A 31 -29.31 25.17 -12.95
C GLY A 31 -27.96 25.53 -12.34
N GLN A 32 -27.61 26.82 -12.37
CA GLN A 32 -26.27 27.28 -12.03
C GLN A 32 -26.27 28.12 -10.74
N TRP A 33 -25.41 27.75 -9.79
CA TRP A 33 -25.09 28.53 -8.60
C TRP A 33 -23.78 29.28 -8.81
N THR A 34 -23.75 30.55 -8.40
CA THR A 34 -22.63 31.46 -8.64
C THR A 34 -22.15 32.10 -7.33
N PRO A 35 -20.89 32.55 -7.26
CA PRO A 35 -20.37 33.20 -6.05
C PRO A 35 -21.16 34.44 -5.61
N LEU A 36 -21.83 35.13 -6.55
CA LEU A 36 -22.65 36.30 -6.23
C LEU A 36 -23.89 35.97 -5.38
N GLY A 37 -24.38 34.73 -5.47
CA GLY A 37 -25.48 34.22 -4.66
C GLY A 37 -25.03 33.52 -3.36
N SER A 38 -23.72 33.51 -3.09
CA SER A 38 -23.17 32.84 -1.91
C SER A 38 -23.24 33.73 -0.65
N PRO A 39 -23.44 33.14 0.54
CA PRO A 39 -23.66 31.72 0.75
C PRO A 39 -25.08 31.28 0.37
N TYR A 40 -25.20 30.09 -0.21
CA TYR A 40 -26.46 29.38 -0.37
C TYR A 40 -26.81 28.68 0.95
N ARG A 41 -27.84 29.15 1.65
CA ARG A 41 -28.27 28.64 2.95
C ARG A 41 -29.37 27.60 2.75
N ILE A 42 -29.05 26.35 3.02
CA ILE A 42 -29.97 25.23 2.81
C ILE A 42 -30.88 25.07 4.03
N LEU A 43 -32.18 25.26 3.85
CA LEU A 43 -33.20 25.30 4.92
C LEU A 43 -34.02 24.01 5.04
N GLY A 44 -33.67 22.98 4.28
CA GLY A 44 -34.32 21.68 4.26
C GLY A 44 -33.70 20.76 3.22
N ASP A 45 -34.17 19.52 3.13
CA ASP A 45 -33.68 18.58 2.12
C ASP A 45 -33.92 19.09 0.70
N ILE A 46 -32.88 19.02 -0.13
CA ILE A 46 -32.92 19.45 -1.52
C ILE A 46 -32.59 18.30 -2.46
N THR A 47 -33.21 18.30 -3.63
CA THR A 47 -33.04 17.25 -4.64
C THR A 47 -32.70 17.84 -5.99
N VAL A 48 -31.69 17.29 -6.68
CA VAL A 48 -31.51 17.48 -8.13
C VAL A 48 -32.35 16.42 -8.84
N PRO A 49 -33.46 16.79 -9.52
CA PRO A 49 -34.36 15.82 -10.13
C PRO A 49 -33.69 15.03 -11.26
N ALA A 50 -34.23 13.84 -11.57
CA ALA A 50 -33.75 13.03 -12.68
C ALA A 50 -33.77 13.82 -14.00
N GLY A 51 -32.68 13.72 -14.77
CA GLY A 51 -32.49 14.47 -16.02
C GLY A 51 -32.13 15.96 -15.85
N GLN A 52 -32.09 16.47 -14.62
CA GLN A 52 -31.61 17.83 -14.33
C GLN A 52 -30.14 17.82 -13.88
N GLN A 53 -29.53 19.00 -13.89
CA GLN A 53 -28.17 19.22 -13.42
C GLN A 53 -28.10 20.44 -12.51
N LEU A 54 -27.36 20.32 -11.41
CA LEU A 54 -26.94 21.44 -10.58
C LEU A 54 -25.44 21.70 -10.81
N THR A 55 -25.10 22.92 -11.24
CA THR A 55 -23.73 23.35 -11.49
C THR A 55 -23.31 24.40 -10.48
N LEU A 56 -22.26 24.15 -9.72
CA LEU A 56 -21.68 25.10 -8.78
C LEU A 56 -20.38 25.65 -9.37
N LEU A 57 -20.31 26.97 -9.55
CA LEU A 57 -19.13 27.64 -10.08
C LEU A 57 -18.03 27.85 -9.01
N PRO A 58 -16.77 28.15 -9.41
CA PRO A 58 -15.68 28.35 -8.46
C PRO A 58 -15.99 29.44 -7.43
N GLY A 59 -15.79 29.16 -6.14
CA GLY A 59 -16.05 30.08 -5.03
C GLY A 59 -17.49 30.10 -4.51
N VAL A 60 -18.35 29.18 -4.97
CA VAL A 60 -19.68 29.00 -4.36
C VAL A 60 -19.52 28.44 -2.93
N ASP A 61 -20.22 29.05 -1.97
CA ASP A 61 -20.29 28.62 -0.57
C ASP A 61 -21.70 28.11 -0.26
N VAL A 62 -21.83 26.87 0.22
CA VAL A 62 -23.08 26.20 0.55
C VAL A 62 -23.09 25.85 2.04
N ILE A 63 -24.05 26.42 2.78
CA ILE A 63 -24.16 26.25 4.23
C ILE A 63 -25.47 25.56 4.58
N PHE A 64 -25.40 24.34 5.07
CA PHE A 64 -26.56 23.59 5.56
C PHE A 64 -26.95 24.09 6.95
N GLN A 65 -28.17 24.60 7.10
CA GLN A 65 -28.65 25.20 8.35
C GLN A 65 -29.14 24.14 9.37
N GLY A 66 -29.10 22.86 9.01
CA GLY A 66 -29.47 21.72 9.85
C GLY A 66 -29.00 20.41 9.22
N ASP A 67 -29.44 19.29 9.80
CA ASP A 67 -29.18 17.94 9.30
C ASP A 67 -30.01 17.66 8.03
N TYR A 68 -29.64 18.34 6.94
CA TYR A 68 -30.32 18.27 5.65
C TYR A 68 -29.42 17.65 4.59
N ARG A 69 -30.05 17.00 3.62
CA ARG A 69 -29.39 16.25 2.54
C ARG A 69 -29.52 16.96 1.20
N LEU A 70 -28.46 16.86 0.41
CA LEU A 70 -28.52 17.10 -1.04
C LEU A 70 -28.57 15.76 -1.77
N THR A 71 -29.72 15.41 -2.34
CA THR A 71 -29.88 14.17 -3.11
C THR A 71 -29.80 14.46 -4.61
N ALA A 72 -29.03 13.69 -5.37
CA ALA A 72 -28.92 13.81 -6.81
C ALA A 72 -29.49 12.58 -7.52
N LEU A 73 -30.73 12.71 -8.00
CA LEU A 73 -31.31 11.80 -9.00
C LEU A 73 -30.87 12.21 -10.43
N GLY A 74 -30.52 13.50 -10.61
CA GLY A 74 -29.86 14.07 -11.77
C GLY A 74 -28.33 14.05 -11.62
N THR A 75 -27.66 15.16 -11.95
CA THR A 75 -26.19 15.27 -11.79
C THR A 75 -25.78 16.52 -11.02
N ILE A 76 -24.67 16.44 -10.31
CA ILE A 76 -24.00 17.59 -9.70
C ILE A 76 -22.67 17.83 -10.43
N GLN A 77 -22.42 19.08 -10.80
CA GLN A 77 -21.14 19.55 -11.36
C GLN A 77 -20.59 20.64 -10.44
N ALA A 78 -19.86 20.24 -9.39
CA ALA A 78 -19.21 21.16 -8.48
C ALA A 78 -17.81 21.48 -8.99
N ASN A 79 -17.67 22.62 -9.66
CA ASN A 79 -16.49 23.01 -10.42
C ASN A 79 -15.74 24.13 -9.68
N GLY A 80 -15.03 23.77 -8.62
CA GLY A 80 -14.11 24.67 -7.94
C GLY A 80 -12.83 24.93 -8.73
N SER A 81 -11.94 25.69 -8.10
CA SER A 81 -10.55 25.88 -8.53
C SER A 81 -9.63 25.90 -7.31
N ALA A 82 -8.34 25.67 -7.50
CA ALA A 82 -7.35 25.74 -6.41
C ALA A 82 -7.40 27.07 -5.63
N VAL A 83 -7.73 28.18 -6.29
CA VAL A 83 -7.82 29.51 -5.66
C VAL A 83 -9.19 29.75 -5.03
N ASN A 84 -10.24 29.29 -5.69
CA ASN A 84 -11.64 29.50 -5.28
C ASN A 84 -12.35 28.13 -5.26
N PRO A 85 -12.20 27.34 -4.19
CA PRO A 85 -12.88 26.06 -4.06
C PRO A 85 -14.39 26.26 -3.91
N VAL A 86 -15.17 25.25 -4.29
CA VAL A 86 -16.60 25.17 -3.88
C VAL A 86 -16.65 24.62 -2.45
N GLN A 87 -17.42 25.24 -1.56
CA GLN A 87 -17.48 24.85 -0.16
C GLN A 87 -18.86 24.29 0.20
N PHE A 88 -18.87 23.18 0.94
CA PHE A 88 -20.05 22.57 1.54
C PHE A 88 -19.78 22.37 3.04
N ARG A 89 -20.60 22.97 3.89
CA ARG A 89 -20.40 22.94 5.34
C ARG A 89 -21.70 23.07 6.13
N ALA A 90 -21.70 22.65 7.39
CA ALA A 90 -22.80 22.92 8.29
C ALA A 90 -22.71 24.33 8.90
N LEU A 91 -23.84 24.87 9.33
CA LEU A 91 -23.85 26.00 10.27
C LEU A 91 -23.45 25.55 11.68
N SER A 92 -23.91 24.35 12.08
CA SER A 92 -23.67 23.77 13.41
C SER A 92 -23.91 22.26 13.39
N GLY A 93 -23.09 21.51 14.12
CA GLY A 93 -23.18 20.05 14.12
C GLY A 93 -22.90 19.48 12.72
N ASN A 94 -23.47 18.30 12.42
CA ASN A 94 -23.28 17.69 11.11
C ASN A 94 -24.49 17.90 10.20
N TRP A 95 -24.25 18.11 8.90
CA TRP A 95 -25.28 18.01 7.86
C TRP A 95 -25.32 16.60 7.27
N ALA A 96 -26.41 16.22 6.61
CA ALA A 96 -26.62 14.82 6.22
C ALA A 96 -25.69 14.33 5.10
N GLY A 97 -25.12 15.25 4.32
CA GLY A 97 -24.22 14.94 3.21
C GLY A 97 -24.85 14.99 1.82
N VAL A 98 -24.03 14.72 0.80
CA VAL A 98 -24.49 14.53 -0.58
C VAL A 98 -24.78 13.05 -0.83
N ARG A 99 -25.94 12.74 -1.40
CA ARG A 99 -26.32 11.40 -1.84
C ARG A 99 -26.52 11.35 -3.35
N LEU A 100 -25.77 10.50 -4.05
CA LEU A 100 -25.83 10.33 -5.50
C LEU A 100 -26.52 9.00 -5.84
N GLU A 101 -27.55 9.04 -6.69
CA GLU A 101 -28.37 7.86 -7.06
C GLU A 101 -28.66 7.80 -8.58
N ASN A 102 -27.92 8.56 -9.39
CA ASN A 102 -28.02 8.50 -10.84
C ASN A 102 -27.05 7.46 -11.38
N THR A 103 -27.56 6.39 -11.99
CA THR A 103 -26.73 5.27 -12.49
C THR A 103 -26.13 5.50 -13.88
N MET A 104 -26.58 6.56 -14.58
CA MET A 104 -26.32 6.75 -16.01
C MET A 104 -25.34 7.89 -16.29
N GLN A 105 -25.34 8.94 -15.48
CA GLN A 105 -24.59 10.16 -15.75
C GLN A 105 -23.65 10.51 -14.60
N LEU A 106 -22.44 10.93 -14.98
CA LEU A 106 -21.36 11.27 -14.06
C LEU A 106 -21.68 12.55 -13.27
N SER A 107 -21.65 12.45 -11.94
CA SER A 107 -21.48 13.64 -11.10
C SER A 107 -19.99 13.91 -10.86
N GLN A 108 -19.63 15.18 -10.69
CA GLN A 108 -18.25 15.61 -10.50
C GLN A 108 -18.11 16.58 -9.34
N PHE A 109 -17.05 16.38 -8.56
CA PHE A 109 -16.55 17.28 -7.53
C PHE A 109 -15.09 17.56 -7.82
N HIS A 110 -14.77 18.80 -8.14
CA HIS A 110 -13.43 19.24 -8.49
C HIS A 110 -13.08 20.47 -7.66
N TYR A 111 -11.95 20.45 -6.93
CA TYR A 111 -11.59 21.53 -5.99
C TYR A 111 -12.74 21.92 -5.05
N CYS A 112 -13.30 20.91 -4.37
CA CYS A 112 -14.33 21.12 -3.36
C CYS A 112 -13.73 20.97 -1.95
N ARG A 113 -14.26 21.75 -1.00
CA ARG A 113 -14.07 21.54 0.44
C ARG A 113 -15.38 21.08 1.03
N ILE A 114 -15.36 19.94 1.70
CA ILE A 114 -16.57 19.32 2.25
C ILE A 114 -16.31 18.98 3.72
N GLU A 115 -16.96 19.73 4.60
CA GLU A 115 -16.74 19.64 6.05
C GLU A 115 -18.04 19.46 6.83
N ASP A 116 -17.92 18.95 8.06
CA ASP A 116 -19.02 18.75 9.01
C ASP A 116 -20.18 17.89 8.46
N ALA A 117 -19.93 16.89 7.62
CA ALA A 117 -20.98 16.02 7.09
C ALA A 117 -21.06 14.69 7.86
N ALA A 118 -22.27 14.15 8.03
CA ALA A 118 -22.47 12.78 8.48
C ALA A 118 -21.90 11.77 7.47
N ILE A 119 -22.14 11.99 6.16
CA ILE A 119 -21.44 11.29 5.08
C ILE A 119 -21.22 12.29 3.95
N ALA A 120 -20.02 12.85 3.80
CA ALA A 120 -19.78 13.96 2.85
C ALA A 120 -20.23 13.64 1.42
N ILE A 121 -19.77 12.51 0.86
CA ILE A 121 -20.27 11.99 -0.41
C ILE A 121 -20.67 10.52 -0.27
N ASN A 122 -21.94 10.23 -0.51
CA ASN A 122 -22.52 8.90 -0.53
C ASN A 122 -22.96 8.54 -1.96
N SER A 123 -22.18 7.72 -2.66
CA SER A 123 -22.54 7.21 -3.99
C SER A 123 -23.21 5.85 -3.88
N VAL A 124 -24.45 5.75 -4.36
CA VAL A 124 -25.17 4.48 -4.45
C VAL A 124 -25.44 4.16 -5.91
N ASN A 125 -24.72 3.18 -6.45
CA ASN A 125 -24.78 2.80 -7.86
C ASN A 125 -24.68 4.04 -8.78
N SER A 126 -23.84 5.03 -8.45
CA SER A 126 -23.73 6.27 -9.22
C SER A 126 -22.29 6.54 -9.62
N PRO A 127 -22.01 6.85 -10.90
CA PRO A 127 -20.66 7.21 -11.30
C PRO A 127 -20.32 8.59 -10.74
N VAL A 128 -19.18 8.70 -10.09
CA VAL A 128 -18.69 9.96 -9.52
C VAL A 128 -17.19 10.13 -9.71
N ARG A 129 -16.80 11.36 -10.03
CA ARG A 129 -15.40 11.79 -10.10
C ARG A 129 -15.14 12.83 -9.02
N ILE A 130 -14.20 12.55 -8.13
CA ILE A 130 -13.80 13.41 -7.02
C ILE A 130 -12.31 13.69 -7.20
N GLU A 131 -11.96 14.93 -7.50
CA GLU A 131 -10.58 15.30 -7.87
C GLU A 131 -10.14 16.61 -7.20
N ASN A 132 -8.97 16.60 -6.55
CA ASN A 132 -8.42 17.78 -5.86
C ASN A 132 -9.34 18.33 -4.76
N CYS A 133 -10.07 17.44 -4.06
CA CYS A 133 -11.00 17.84 -3.00
C CYS A 133 -10.39 17.63 -1.62
N GLU A 134 -10.88 18.41 -0.66
CA GLU A 134 -10.52 18.30 0.75
C GLU A 134 -11.76 17.92 1.58
N PHE A 135 -11.60 16.96 2.49
CA PHE A 135 -12.64 16.47 3.38
C PHE A 135 -12.17 16.59 4.83
N TRP A 136 -12.92 17.33 5.66
CA TRP A 136 -12.53 17.64 7.05
C TRP A 136 -13.69 17.41 8.00
N ASP A 137 -13.41 16.97 9.23
CA ASP A 137 -14.38 16.93 10.34
C ASP A 137 -15.69 16.16 10.04
N ASN A 138 -15.63 15.23 9.09
CA ASN A 138 -16.79 14.44 8.69
C ASN A 138 -16.97 13.23 9.61
N THR A 139 -18.19 12.72 9.79
CA THR A 139 -18.34 11.38 10.37
C THR A 139 -17.78 10.31 9.44
N LYS A 140 -18.12 10.37 8.15
CA LYS A 140 -17.47 9.62 7.06
C LYS A 140 -17.22 10.56 5.89
N ALA A 141 -16.06 10.51 5.24
CA ALA A 141 -15.83 11.38 4.08
C ALA A 141 -16.51 10.82 2.83
N ILE A 142 -16.13 9.61 2.39
CA ILE A 142 -16.64 9.04 1.13
C ILE A 142 -17.18 7.63 1.40
N HIS A 143 -18.41 7.37 0.96
CA HIS A 143 -19.03 6.07 1.01
C HIS A 143 -19.51 5.68 -0.39
N VAL A 144 -19.04 4.54 -0.89
CA VAL A 144 -19.38 4.00 -2.22
C VAL A 144 -20.08 2.67 -2.04
N PHE A 145 -21.25 2.53 -2.68
CA PHE A 145 -22.16 1.41 -2.49
C PHE A 145 -22.66 0.85 -3.83
N GLY A 146 -22.35 -0.41 -4.16
CA GLY A 146 -22.70 -1.06 -5.43
C GLY A 146 -23.71 -2.21 -5.32
N VAL A 147 -24.96 -1.92 -4.91
CA VAL A 147 -25.96 -2.97 -4.65
C VAL A 147 -26.56 -3.52 -5.93
N GLY A 148 -26.57 -4.84 -6.06
CA GLY A 148 -27.34 -5.57 -7.07
C GLY A 148 -26.88 -5.33 -8.51
N ASN A 149 -25.71 -4.73 -8.71
CA ASN A 149 -25.15 -4.43 -10.02
C ASN A 149 -23.87 -5.24 -10.26
N ALA A 150 -23.90 -6.12 -11.26
CA ALA A 150 -22.74 -6.94 -11.63
C ALA A 150 -21.59 -6.11 -12.26
N THR A 151 -21.89 -4.90 -12.76
CA THR A 151 -20.92 -3.97 -13.34
C THR A 151 -21.09 -2.60 -12.70
N PRO A 152 -20.41 -2.32 -11.59
CA PRO A 152 -20.56 -1.04 -10.92
C PRO A 152 -20.23 0.15 -11.81
N PRO A 153 -20.92 1.27 -11.63
CA PRO A 153 -20.53 2.52 -12.23
C PRO A 153 -19.13 2.94 -11.77
N PRO A 154 -18.33 3.55 -12.66
CA PRO A 154 -16.98 3.97 -12.30
C PRO A 154 -17.01 5.06 -11.22
N VAL A 155 -16.26 4.82 -10.15
CA VAL A 155 -15.97 5.82 -9.12
C VAL A 155 -14.47 6.08 -9.08
N THR A 156 -14.09 7.36 -9.14
CA THR A 156 -12.70 7.79 -9.11
C THR A 156 -12.49 8.87 -8.05
N ILE A 157 -11.47 8.68 -7.23
CA ILE A 157 -11.08 9.59 -6.15
C ILE A 157 -9.58 9.86 -6.37
N ARG A 158 -9.22 11.09 -6.74
CA ARG A 158 -7.82 11.44 -7.02
C ARG A 158 -7.37 12.72 -6.36
N HIS A 159 -6.11 12.77 -5.93
CA HIS A 159 -5.52 13.99 -5.39
C HIS A 159 -6.35 14.61 -4.27
N CYS A 160 -7.01 13.77 -3.46
CA CYS A 160 -7.87 14.24 -2.38
C CYS A 160 -7.14 14.16 -1.05
N HIS A 161 -7.44 15.10 -0.16
CA HIS A 161 -7.02 15.10 1.22
C HIS A 161 -8.21 14.78 2.12
N ILE A 162 -8.09 13.74 2.96
CA ILE A 162 -9.15 13.30 3.86
C ILE A 162 -8.58 13.27 5.27
N GLU A 163 -9.10 14.12 6.14
CA GLU A 163 -8.58 14.32 7.50
C GLU A 163 -9.71 14.38 8.54
N ASN A 164 -9.37 13.98 9.76
CA ASN A 164 -10.20 14.10 10.97
C ASN A 164 -11.60 13.49 10.84
N CYS A 165 -11.69 12.28 10.25
CA CYS A 165 -12.97 11.58 10.13
C CYS A 165 -13.27 10.73 11.37
N GLN A 166 -14.47 10.86 11.93
CA GLN A 166 -14.86 10.08 13.12
C GLN A 166 -14.91 8.57 12.84
N GLN A 167 -15.28 8.17 11.63
CA GLN A 167 -15.28 6.78 11.17
C GLN A 167 -14.33 6.67 9.96
N ASN A 168 -14.69 5.85 8.96
CA ASN A 168 -13.88 5.66 7.76
C ASN A 168 -13.65 6.97 7.00
N GLY A 169 -12.44 7.15 6.46
CA GLY A 169 -12.21 8.15 5.43
C GLY A 169 -12.91 7.74 4.13
N ILE A 170 -12.57 6.55 3.63
CA ILE A 170 -13.22 5.97 2.45
C ILE A 170 -13.79 4.60 2.82
N PHE A 171 -15.09 4.42 2.61
CA PHE A 171 -15.76 3.13 2.78
C PHE A 171 -16.32 2.64 1.44
N ILE A 172 -15.92 1.47 1.01
CA ILE A 172 -16.31 0.84 -0.25
C ILE A 172 -17.03 -0.45 0.08
N VAL A 173 -18.27 -0.59 -0.37
CA VAL A 173 -19.13 -1.73 -0.03
C VAL A 173 -19.83 -2.26 -1.26
N GLU A 174 -19.71 -3.58 -1.46
CA GLU A 174 -20.36 -4.37 -2.51
C GLU A 174 -20.18 -3.86 -3.95
N ASN A 175 -19.79 -4.78 -4.84
CA ASN A 175 -19.59 -4.57 -6.28
C ASN A 175 -19.09 -3.18 -6.59
N SER A 176 -17.94 -2.76 -6.06
CA SER A 176 -17.41 -1.42 -6.29
C SER A 176 -15.93 -1.48 -6.61
N ASN A 177 -15.58 -1.10 -7.84
CA ASN A 177 -14.20 -1.10 -8.34
C ASN A 177 -13.65 0.33 -8.37
N THR A 178 -13.76 1.01 -7.22
CA THR A 178 -13.33 2.39 -7.05
C THR A 178 -11.82 2.51 -7.30
N LEU A 179 -11.41 3.51 -8.07
CA LEU A 179 -10.00 3.90 -8.14
C LEU A 179 -9.73 5.01 -7.12
N ILE A 180 -8.77 4.77 -6.23
CA ILE A 180 -8.19 5.73 -5.29
C ILE A 180 -6.74 5.96 -5.72
N ASP A 181 -6.40 7.21 -6.06
CA ASP A 181 -5.13 7.52 -6.73
C ASP A 181 -4.53 8.80 -6.18
N SER A 182 -3.30 8.72 -5.65
CA SER A 182 -2.58 9.90 -5.16
C SER A 182 -3.34 10.69 -4.09
N CYS A 183 -3.98 10.01 -3.15
CA CYS A 183 -4.72 10.63 -2.05
C CYS A 183 -3.93 10.60 -0.74
N GLU A 184 -4.24 11.52 0.17
CA GLU A 184 -3.77 11.50 1.56
C GLU A 184 -4.97 11.23 2.48
N ILE A 185 -4.86 10.21 3.33
CA ILE A 185 -5.90 9.81 4.28
C ILE A 185 -5.27 9.72 5.67
N THR A 186 -5.65 10.63 6.54
CA THR A 186 -5.04 10.75 7.87
C THR A 186 -6.04 11.06 8.98
N GLN A 187 -5.70 10.70 10.21
CA GLN A 187 -6.50 10.98 11.40
C GLN A 187 -7.98 10.54 11.25
N CYS A 188 -8.20 9.41 10.59
CA CYS A 188 -9.52 8.79 10.45
C CYS A 188 -9.70 7.64 11.44
N ALA A 189 -10.92 7.08 11.44
CA ALA A 189 -11.37 6.01 12.32
C ALA A 189 -11.26 6.37 13.80
N LEU A 190 -11.54 7.63 14.15
CA LEU A 190 -11.38 8.16 15.51
C LEU A 190 -12.37 7.56 16.54
N ASP A 191 -13.40 6.85 16.08
CA ASP A 191 -14.31 6.12 16.95
C ASP A 191 -13.63 4.91 17.62
N GLN A 192 -14.25 4.39 18.66
CA GLN A 192 -13.72 3.25 19.43
C GLN A 192 -13.97 1.90 18.74
N ALA A 193 -14.21 1.88 17.43
CA ALA A 193 -14.52 0.69 16.66
C ALA A 193 -13.38 0.36 15.68
N PRO A 194 -12.95 -0.91 15.56
CA PRO A 194 -11.88 -1.30 14.66
C PRO A 194 -12.32 -1.14 13.20
N ARG A 195 -11.88 -0.05 12.57
CA ARG A 195 -12.22 0.33 11.19
C ARG A 195 -10.96 0.64 10.40
N GLY A 196 -11.01 0.42 9.09
CA GLY A 196 -10.00 0.95 8.19
C GLY A 196 -10.22 2.42 7.88
N ALA A 197 -9.14 3.19 7.75
CA ALA A 197 -9.20 4.51 7.14
C ALA A 197 -9.72 4.41 5.70
N ILE A 198 -9.22 3.41 4.97
CA ILE A 198 -9.86 2.85 3.78
C ILE A 198 -10.41 1.48 4.14
N GLN A 199 -11.73 1.31 4.04
CA GLN A 199 -12.39 0.04 4.34
C GLN A 199 -13.10 -0.50 3.10
N ILE A 200 -12.84 -1.77 2.80
CA ILE A 200 -13.42 -2.53 1.71
C ILE A 200 -14.28 -3.64 2.34
N SER A 201 -15.52 -3.76 1.90
CA SER A 201 -16.41 -4.81 2.41
C SER A 201 -17.28 -5.42 1.32
N ASN A 202 -17.54 -6.71 1.46
CA ASN A 202 -18.53 -7.44 0.69
C ASN A 202 -19.52 -8.09 1.65
N GLN A 203 -20.81 -7.93 1.39
CA GLN A 203 -21.89 -8.49 2.23
C GLN A 203 -22.83 -9.41 1.42
N SER A 204 -22.45 -9.71 0.18
CA SER A 204 -23.24 -10.55 -0.73
C SER A 204 -22.41 -11.72 -1.27
N PRO A 205 -22.91 -12.97 -1.21
CA PRO A 205 -22.17 -14.13 -1.73
C PRO A 205 -21.87 -14.07 -3.22
N ASN A 206 -22.64 -13.28 -3.97
CA ASN A 206 -22.45 -13.04 -5.40
C ASN A 206 -21.85 -11.65 -5.68
N GLY A 207 -21.52 -10.89 -4.63
CA GLY A 207 -20.86 -9.61 -4.74
C GLY A 207 -19.37 -9.78 -4.88
N SER A 208 -18.70 -8.81 -5.50
CA SER A 208 -17.24 -8.67 -5.52
C SER A 208 -16.84 -7.28 -5.06
N CYS A 209 -15.63 -7.00 -4.58
CA CYS A 209 -15.25 -5.62 -4.26
C CYS A 209 -13.75 -5.41 -4.47
N ASN A 210 -13.38 -5.00 -5.69
CA ASN A 210 -11.99 -5.05 -6.15
C ASN A 210 -11.52 -3.64 -6.55
N PRO A 211 -11.36 -2.71 -5.60
CA PRO A 211 -10.85 -1.39 -5.89
C PRO A 211 -9.36 -1.43 -6.26
N THR A 212 -8.92 -0.36 -6.93
CA THR A 212 -7.49 -0.07 -7.11
C THR A 212 -7.11 1.08 -6.21
N ILE A 213 -6.11 0.90 -5.35
CA ILE A 213 -5.58 1.91 -4.44
C ILE A 213 -4.11 2.10 -4.77
N ARG A 214 -3.72 3.30 -5.22
CA ARG A 214 -2.34 3.52 -5.64
C ARG A 214 -1.79 4.90 -5.32
N GLY A 215 -0.47 4.96 -5.17
CA GLY A 215 0.28 6.22 -5.00
C GLY A 215 -0.19 7.07 -3.82
N SER A 216 -0.93 6.48 -2.87
CA SER A 216 -1.61 7.20 -1.79
C SER A 216 -0.81 7.09 -0.48
N HIS A 217 -1.00 8.06 0.41
CA HIS A 217 -0.40 8.08 1.74
C HIS A 217 -1.50 7.89 2.79
N ILE A 218 -1.45 6.78 3.51
CA ILE A 218 -2.46 6.39 4.50
C ILE A 218 -1.78 6.32 5.86
N HIS A 219 -2.00 7.32 6.71
CA HIS A 219 -1.21 7.45 7.93
C HIS A 219 -1.90 8.06 9.14
N HIS A 220 -1.39 7.74 10.33
CA HIS A 220 -1.85 8.33 11.59
C HIS A 220 -3.37 8.13 11.82
N ASN A 221 -3.90 6.99 11.37
CA ASN A 221 -5.28 6.60 11.65
C ASN A 221 -5.32 5.75 12.92
N VAL A 222 -6.42 5.81 13.66
CA VAL A 222 -6.51 5.18 14.99
C VAL A 222 -6.47 3.65 14.91
N TRP A 223 -7.01 3.10 13.83
CA TRP A 223 -7.14 1.66 13.59
C TRP A 223 -6.38 1.27 12.33
N GLN A 224 -6.95 0.44 11.45
CA GLN A 224 -6.22 -0.06 10.27
C GLN A 224 -6.02 1.07 9.24
N GLY A 225 -4.89 1.06 8.53
CA GLY A 225 -4.72 1.92 7.36
C GLY A 225 -5.69 1.49 6.25
N ILE A 226 -5.50 0.27 5.75
CA ILE A 226 -6.39 -0.38 4.79
C ILE A 226 -6.96 -1.64 5.42
N THR A 227 -8.27 -1.86 5.29
CA THR A 227 -8.87 -3.15 5.63
C THR A 227 -9.80 -3.66 4.54
N ALA A 228 -9.80 -4.98 4.34
CA ALA A 228 -10.74 -5.68 3.50
C ALA A 228 -11.40 -6.83 4.28
N PHE A 229 -12.73 -6.83 4.32
CA PHE A 229 -13.49 -7.85 5.03
C PHE A 229 -14.67 -8.34 4.21
N ASP A 230 -14.58 -9.59 3.74
CA ASP A 230 -15.71 -10.31 3.16
C ASP A 230 -16.54 -10.96 4.27
N VAL A 231 -17.66 -10.32 4.59
CA VAL A 231 -18.58 -10.77 5.65
C VAL A 231 -19.20 -12.13 5.32
N THR A 232 -19.19 -12.51 4.04
CA THR A 232 -19.75 -13.80 3.57
C THR A 232 -18.75 -14.95 3.64
N GLY A 233 -17.47 -14.64 3.87
CA GLY A 233 -16.39 -15.62 3.91
C GLY A 233 -16.05 -16.28 2.57
N GLN A 234 -16.57 -15.76 1.45
CA GLN A 234 -16.44 -16.40 0.14
C GLN A 234 -15.15 -16.04 -0.62
N GLY A 235 -14.35 -15.10 -0.12
CA GLY A 235 -13.10 -14.70 -0.79
C GLY A 235 -13.33 -13.76 -1.97
N ASN A 236 -14.44 -13.03 -2.01
CA ASN A 236 -14.82 -12.23 -3.18
C ASN A 236 -14.23 -10.80 -3.19
N ILE A 237 -13.22 -10.54 -2.35
CA ILE A 237 -12.52 -9.26 -2.29
C ILE A 237 -11.07 -9.48 -2.69
N ALA A 238 -10.66 -8.84 -3.79
CA ALA A 238 -9.31 -8.90 -4.33
C ALA A 238 -8.91 -7.52 -4.91
N PRO A 239 -8.58 -6.53 -4.05
CA PRO A 239 -8.09 -5.23 -4.49
C PRO A 239 -6.70 -5.33 -5.14
N LEU A 240 -6.36 -4.31 -5.94
CA LEU A 240 -4.98 -4.00 -6.30
C LEU A 240 -4.52 -2.82 -5.44
N VAL A 241 -3.48 -3.02 -4.64
CA VAL A 241 -2.90 -1.99 -3.76
C VAL A 241 -1.44 -1.80 -4.15
N GLU A 242 -1.11 -0.68 -4.79
CA GLU A 242 0.18 -0.48 -5.44
C GLU A 242 0.86 0.86 -5.13
N GLY A 243 2.15 0.84 -4.75
CA GLY A 243 2.94 2.07 -4.65
C GLY A 243 2.46 3.04 -3.56
N ASN A 244 1.81 2.53 -2.52
CA ASN A 244 1.30 3.35 -1.41
C ASN A 244 2.30 3.44 -0.27
N ARG A 245 2.18 4.49 0.55
CA ARG A 245 2.85 4.60 1.86
C ARG A 245 1.81 4.44 2.96
N ILE A 246 1.97 3.42 3.81
CA ILE A 246 1.02 3.02 4.84
C ILE A 246 1.75 2.98 6.18
N GLU A 247 1.52 3.97 7.04
CA GLU A 247 2.34 4.14 8.25
C GLU A 247 1.64 4.76 9.44
N TYR A 248 2.12 4.48 10.65
CA TYR A 248 1.58 5.05 11.89
C TYR A 248 0.08 4.74 12.09
N ASN A 249 -0.37 3.59 11.61
CA ASN A 249 -1.71 3.06 11.89
C ASN A 249 -1.62 1.95 12.96
N TYR A 250 -2.74 1.47 13.49
CA TYR A 250 -2.77 0.32 14.41
C TYR A 250 -2.22 -0.96 13.74
N THR A 251 -2.66 -1.17 12.51
CA THR A 251 -2.18 -2.20 11.58
C THR A 251 -2.12 -1.54 10.21
N GLY A 252 -1.09 -1.81 9.41
CA GLY A 252 -0.98 -1.23 8.07
C GLY A 252 -2.10 -1.72 7.16
N VAL A 253 -2.11 -3.02 6.90
CA VAL A 253 -3.10 -3.71 6.07
C VAL A 253 -3.74 -4.87 6.85
N TYR A 254 -5.06 -4.95 6.87
CA TYR A 254 -5.79 -6.05 7.49
C TYR A 254 -6.80 -6.72 6.54
N LEU A 255 -6.61 -7.99 6.24
CA LEU A 255 -7.46 -8.79 5.36
C LEU A 255 -8.18 -9.89 6.15
N LEU A 256 -9.48 -10.04 5.95
CA LEU A 256 -10.28 -11.11 6.53
C LEU A 256 -11.23 -11.72 5.47
N TYR A 257 -10.99 -12.99 5.13
CA TYR A 257 -11.62 -13.67 3.99
C TYR A 257 -11.48 -12.86 2.68
N ALA A 258 -10.32 -12.24 2.51
CA ALA A 258 -10.03 -11.32 1.43
C ALA A 258 -8.60 -11.56 0.95
N SER A 259 -8.43 -11.49 -0.36
CA SER A 259 -7.14 -11.65 -1.05
C SER A 259 -6.75 -10.31 -1.67
N GLY A 260 -6.16 -10.34 -2.86
CA GLY A 260 -5.74 -9.15 -3.60
C GLY A 260 -4.25 -9.16 -3.89
N GLU A 261 -3.82 -8.19 -4.66
CA GLU A 261 -2.42 -8.00 -5.02
C GLU A 261 -1.89 -6.73 -4.37
N PHE A 262 -0.80 -6.87 -3.63
CA PHE A 262 -0.14 -5.80 -2.91
C PHE A 262 1.26 -5.67 -3.46
N ARG A 263 1.53 -4.57 -4.17
CA ARG A 263 2.80 -4.40 -4.89
C ARG A 263 3.48 -3.08 -4.60
N GLU A 264 4.80 -3.06 -4.46
CA GLU A 264 5.56 -1.80 -4.38
C GLU A 264 5.14 -0.86 -3.23
N ASN A 265 4.47 -1.35 -2.18
CA ASN A 265 4.03 -0.53 -1.07
C ASN A 265 5.13 -0.39 -0.01
N GLN A 266 5.15 0.75 0.67
CA GLN A 266 5.94 0.97 1.89
C GLN A 266 5.01 0.86 3.09
N ILE A 267 5.07 -0.24 3.84
CA ILE A 267 4.23 -0.52 5.01
C ILE A 267 5.10 -0.48 6.25
N GLN A 268 5.07 0.64 6.97
CA GLN A 268 6.06 0.92 7.99
C GLN A 268 5.54 1.59 9.23
N HIS A 269 6.15 1.33 10.38
CA HIS A 269 5.82 2.01 11.64
C HIS A 269 4.33 1.97 12.01
N ASN A 270 3.63 0.89 11.65
CA ASN A 270 2.26 0.68 12.07
C ASN A 270 2.29 -0.04 13.42
N PHE A 271 1.99 0.69 14.49
CA PHE A 271 1.74 0.19 15.84
C PHE A 271 1.13 1.30 16.69
N GLN A 272 0.52 0.92 17.82
CA GLN A 272 0.11 1.84 18.87
C GLN A 272 1.00 1.61 20.10
N ALA A 273 1.75 2.64 20.50
CA ALA A 273 2.67 2.56 21.63
C ALA A 273 1.94 2.09 22.91
N GLY A 274 2.50 1.09 23.58
CA GLY A 274 1.92 0.50 24.79
C GLY A 274 0.76 -0.48 24.54
N ASN A 275 0.44 -0.80 23.29
CA ASN A 275 -0.57 -1.80 22.94
C ASN A 275 0.05 -2.98 22.15
N PRO A 276 0.36 -4.10 22.81
CA PRO A 276 0.97 -5.27 22.16
C PRO A 276 0.02 -6.01 21.20
N ASN A 277 -1.29 -5.74 21.24
CA ASN A 277 -2.25 -6.32 20.29
C ASN A 277 -2.32 -5.55 18.96
N SER A 278 -1.52 -4.50 18.82
CA SER A 278 -1.34 -3.73 17.58
C SER A 278 -0.03 -4.12 16.92
N GLY A 279 0.30 -3.50 15.80
CA GLY A 279 1.69 -3.51 15.35
C GLY A 279 2.00 -4.42 14.17
N ALA A 280 1.01 -5.12 13.62
CA ALA A 280 1.20 -5.83 12.36
C ALA A 280 1.33 -4.83 11.21
N GLY A 281 2.38 -4.96 10.40
CA GLY A 281 2.45 -4.30 9.10
C GLY A 281 1.32 -4.81 8.21
N VAL A 282 1.24 -6.13 8.06
CA VAL A 282 0.17 -6.84 7.36
C VAL A 282 -0.38 -7.94 8.26
N MET A 283 -1.71 -7.98 8.42
CA MET A 283 -2.42 -9.07 9.08
C MET A 283 -3.42 -9.69 8.10
N VAL A 284 -3.40 -11.03 7.97
CA VAL A 284 -4.29 -11.77 7.07
C VAL A 284 -4.96 -12.90 7.84
N GLY A 285 -6.28 -13.01 7.72
CA GLY A 285 -7.06 -14.06 8.36
C GLY A 285 -8.10 -14.68 7.44
N GLY A 286 -8.43 -15.95 7.67
CA GLY A 286 -9.54 -16.65 7.03
C GLY A 286 -9.09 -17.61 5.92
N ASN A 287 -9.70 -18.81 5.89
CA ASN A 287 -9.37 -19.91 4.97
C ASN A 287 -9.55 -19.63 3.47
N THR A 288 -10.13 -18.49 3.10
CA THR A 288 -10.32 -18.04 1.71
C THR A 288 -9.46 -16.83 1.36
N SER A 289 -8.61 -16.40 2.29
CA SER A 289 -7.62 -15.35 2.07
C SER A 289 -6.36 -15.99 1.48
N GLU A 290 -6.08 -15.62 0.23
CA GLU A 290 -4.93 -16.02 -0.58
C GLU A 290 -4.30 -14.77 -1.26
N PRO A 291 -3.87 -13.74 -0.49
CA PRO A 291 -3.28 -12.54 -1.06
C PRO A 291 -1.87 -12.76 -1.60
N LEU A 292 -1.50 -11.93 -2.57
CA LEU A 292 -0.18 -11.86 -3.17
C LEU A 292 0.55 -10.58 -2.76
N PHE A 293 1.79 -10.70 -2.30
CA PHE A 293 2.67 -9.59 -1.95
C PHE A 293 3.95 -9.62 -2.77
N VAL A 294 4.22 -8.55 -3.53
CA VAL A 294 5.40 -8.48 -4.41
C VAL A 294 6.09 -7.12 -4.31
N ARG A 295 7.41 -7.10 -4.16
CA ARG A 295 8.22 -5.86 -4.16
C ARG A 295 7.79 -4.83 -3.10
N ASN A 296 7.17 -5.25 -2.00
CA ASN A 296 6.83 -4.35 -0.89
C ASN A 296 8.02 -4.15 0.05
N VAL A 297 8.04 -3.02 0.75
CA VAL A 297 8.94 -2.75 1.87
C VAL A 297 8.14 -2.79 3.16
N ILE A 298 8.48 -3.71 4.06
CA ILE A 298 7.78 -3.94 5.33
C ILE A 298 8.77 -3.76 6.48
N THR A 299 8.68 -2.63 7.21
CA THR A 299 9.70 -2.29 8.21
C THR A 299 9.23 -1.46 9.39
N GLY A 300 9.86 -1.62 10.55
CA GLY A 300 9.60 -0.78 11.72
C GLY A 300 8.22 -0.96 12.35
N ASN A 301 7.49 -2.01 11.98
CA ASN A 301 6.27 -2.47 12.65
C ASN A 301 6.65 -3.37 13.84
N PHE A 302 5.70 -3.83 14.66
CA PHE A 302 6.00 -4.88 15.66
C PHE A 302 6.14 -6.25 15.01
N THR A 303 5.34 -6.52 13.97
CA THR A 303 5.41 -7.74 13.16
C THR A 303 5.31 -7.35 11.70
N GLY A 304 6.13 -7.93 10.83
CA GLY A 304 6.05 -7.71 9.38
C GLY A 304 4.73 -8.25 8.83
N PHE A 305 4.60 -9.58 8.81
CA PHE A 305 3.38 -10.29 8.43
C PHE A 305 2.84 -11.15 9.57
N TYR A 306 1.52 -11.12 9.78
CA TYR A 306 0.83 -11.91 10.80
C TYR A 306 -0.34 -12.70 10.18
N PHE A 307 -0.27 -14.02 10.18
CA PHE A 307 -1.25 -14.91 9.54
C PHE A 307 -2.06 -15.69 10.57
N VAL A 308 -3.38 -15.78 10.40
CA VAL A 308 -4.30 -16.49 11.30
C VAL A 308 -5.42 -17.21 10.56
N ASN A 309 -6.15 -18.06 11.29
CA ASN A 309 -7.46 -18.56 10.87
C ASN A 309 -7.45 -19.18 9.46
N GLY A 310 -6.43 -19.97 9.15
CA GLY A 310 -6.29 -20.70 7.88
C GLY A 310 -5.93 -19.85 6.68
N ALA A 311 -5.55 -18.58 6.84
CA ALA A 311 -5.01 -17.77 5.75
C ALA A 311 -3.75 -18.45 5.18
N SER A 312 -3.65 -18.49 3.85
CA SER A 312 -2.43 -18.82 3.10
C SER A 312 -2.06 -17.59 2.30
N ALA A 313 -0.79 -17.25 2.17
CA ALA A 313 -0.38 -16.08 1.40
C ALA A 313 0.82 -16.42 0.53
N ASN A 314 0.90 -15.76 -0.61
CA ASN A 314 2.07 -15.80 -1.46
C ASN A 314 2.87 -14.50 -1.24
N LEU A 315 3.98 -14.60 -0.54
CA LEU A 315 5.02 -13.58 -0.43
C LEU A 315 6.17 -13.83 -1.41
N GLY A 316 6.14 -14.92 -2.15
CA GLY A 316 7.07 -15.34 -3.20
C GLY A 316 7.03 -16.85 -3.42
N ASP A 317 6.87 -17.28 -4.68
CA ASP A 317 6.82 -18.69 -5.10
C ASP A 317 7.65 -18.89 -6.39
N LEU A 318 8.86 -19.43 -6.26
CA LEU A 318 9.78 -19.73 -7.36
C LEU A 318 9.47 -21.06 -8.06
N VAL A 319 8.58 -21.88 -7.48
CA VAL A 319 8.25 -23.21 -8.02
C VAL A 319 7.34 -23.09 -9.23
N ASN A 320 6.55 -22.03 -9.29
CA ASN A 320 5.64 -21.76 -10.39
C ASN A 320 6.30 -20.87 -11.47
N ASP A 321 5.82 -20.94 -12.71
CA ASP A 321 6.37 -20.17 -13.86
C ASP A 321 5.74 -18.76 -13.98
N TYR A 322 5.14 -18.20 -12.92
CA TYR A 322 4.43 -16.91 -12.94
C TYR A 322 5.30 -15.77 -12.37
N PRO A 323 6.08 -15.05 -13.21
CA PRO A 323 7.04 -14.03 -12.73
C PRO A 323 6.38 -12.83 -12.01
N GLY A 324 5.05 -12.77 -11.99
CA GLY A 324 4.30 -11.77 -11.28
C GLY A 324 4.08 -12.10 -9.80
N ASP A 325 4.51 -13.26 -9.29
CA ASP A 325 4.35 -13.64 -7.88
C ASP A 325 5.63 -14.12 -7.18
N ASP A 326 6.78 -14.00 -7.82
CA ASP A 326 8.11 -14.34 -7.29
C ASP A 326 8.59 -13.47 -6.10
N GLY A 327 7.72 -12.78 -5.36
CA GLY A 327 8.12 -12.06 -4.14
C GLY A 327 8.90 -10.77 -4.36
N GLU A 328 10.20 -10.75 -4.08
CA GLU A 328 11.08 -9.56 -4.01
C GLU A 328 10.68 -8.54 -2.93
N ASN A 329 9.95 -8.95 -1.90
CA ASN A 329 9.68 -8.08 -0.76
C ASN A 329 10.96 -7.84 0.06
N HIS A 330 11.01 -6.70 0.76
CA HIS A 330 12.06 -6.38 1.71
C HIS A 330 11.47 -6.25 3.10
N ILE A 331 11.73 -7.24 3.93
CA ILE A 331 11.13 -7.44 5.25
C ILE A 331 12.24 -7.31 6.29
N PHE A 332 12.26 -6.19 7.01
CA PHE A 332 13.36 -5.94 7.95
C PHE A 332 12.97 -5.00 9.08
N GLY A 333 13.62 -5.12 10.24
CA GLY A 333 13.51 -4.20 11.36
C GLY A 333 12.11 -4.14 11.94
N ASN A 334 11.35 -5.23 11.88
CA ASN A 334 10.04 -5.35 12.52
C ASN A 334 10.25 -5.92 13.92
N VAL A 335 10.17 -5.07 14.94
CA VAL A 335 10.57 -5.37 16.32
C VAL A 335 9.45 -5.00 17.27
N ASP A 336 9.01 -5.95 18.08
CA ASP A 336 7.95 -5.76 19.06
C ASP A 336 8.42 -4.99 20.32
N PRO A 337 7.52 -4.65 21.26
CA PRO A 337 7.90 -3.93 22.49
C PRO A 337 8.86 -4.68 23.41
N ASP A 338 8.95 -6.00 23.31
CA ASP A 338 9.83 -6.85 24.12
C ASP A 338 11.22 -6.99 23.48
N GLY A 339 11.36 -6.54 22.23
CA GLY A 339 12.61 -6.51 21.48
C GLY A 339 12.77 -7.70 20.54
N ASP A 340 11.74 -8.53 20.38
CA ASP A 340 11.76 -9.68 19.50
C ASP A 340 11.50 -9.23 18.05
N VAL A 341 12.24 -9.83 17.12
CA VAL A 341 12.16 -9.52 15.69
C VAL A 341 11.21 -10.51 15.03
N TRP A 342 10.15 -10.02 14.39
CA TRP A 342 9.14 -10.85 13.74
C TRP A 342 8.93 -10.46 12.28
N SER A 343 9.60 -11.16 11.38
CA SER A 343 9.43 -11.00 9.93
C SER A 343 8.10 -11.59 9.48
N VAL A 344 7.86 -12.86 9.82
CA VAL A 344 6.62 -13.59 9.52
C VAL A 344 6.17 -14.35 10.75
N TYR A 345 4.97 -14.07 11.22
CA TYR A 345 4.33 -14.79 12.31
C TYR A 345 3.16 -15.62 11.78
N ASN A 346 3.37 -16.92 11.56
CA ASN A 346 2.36 -17.83 11.04
C ASN A 346 1.59 -18.54 12.16
N ASP A 347 0.55 -17.91 12.68
CA ASP A 347 -0.41 -18.53 13.61
C ASP A 347 -1.55 -19.28 12.87
N SER A 348 -1.38 -19.49 11.56
CA SER A 348 -2.29 -20.26 10.70
C SER A 348 -1.90 -21.73 10.63
N VAL A 349 -2.84 -22.57 10.21
CA VAL A 349 -2.57 -23.99 9.88
C VAL A 349 -2.15 -24.19 8.42
N ALA A 350 -2.26 -23.15 7.60
CA ALA A 350 -1.90 -23.20 6.20
C ALA A 350 -0.45 -22.74 5.99
N ASP A 351 0.16 -23.26 4.94
CA ASP A 351 1.54 -22.91 4.58
C ASP A 351 1.58 -21.53 3.90
N ILE A 352 2.70 -20.84 4.10
CA ILE A 352 3.01 -19.53 3.53
C ILE A 352 4.19 -19.68 2.60
N MET A 353 4.03 -19.26 1.34
CA MET A 353 5.13 -19.17 0.39
C MET A 353 5.84 -17.84 0.59
N ALA A 354 7.14 -17.86 0.85
CA ALA A 354 7.95 -16.68 1.16
C ALA A 354 9.34 -16.74 0.53
N GLU A 355 9.46 -17.40 -0.61
CA GLU A 355 10.68 -17.46 -1.39
C GLU A 355 11.03 -16.11 -2.02
N ASN A 356 12.29 -15.95 -2.42
CA ASN A 356 12.80 -14.78 -3.13
C ASN A 356 12.47 -13.44 -2.43
N ASN A 357 12.70 -13.35 -1.12
CA ASN A 357 12.54 -12.11 -0.34
C ASN A 357 13.86 -11.66 0.32
N ARG A 358 14.03 -10.36 0.57
CA ARG A 358 15.13 -9.82 1.39
C ARG A 358 14.70 -9.74 2.85
N TRP A 359 15.59 -10.13 3.76
CA TRP A 359 15.33 -10.26 5.20
C TRP A 359 16.31 -9.41 6.02
N ASP A 360 16.17 -9.41 7.34
CA ASP A 360 17.12 -8.78 8.29
C ASP A 360 18.53 -9.38 8.27
N SER A 361 18.68 -10.60 7.74
CA SER A 361 19.95 -11.31 7.62
C SER A 361 20.04 -12.05 6.29
N GLU A 362 21.26 -12.42 5.89
CA GLU A 362 21.51 -13.38 4.81
C GLU A 362 21.75 -14.81 5.38
N ASP A 363 21.88 -14.95 6.70
CA ASP A 363 22.03 -16.25 7.35
C ASP A 363 20.66 -16.93 7.53
N PHE A 364 20.51 -18.12 6.95
CA PHE A 364 19.27 -18.89 7.00
C PHE A 364 18.80 -19.19 8.43
N GLU A 365 19.71 -19.48 9.36
CA GLU A 365 19.36 -19.75 10.76
C GLU A 365 18.89 -18.48 11.47
N GLU A 366 19.51 -17.33 11.19
CA GLU A 366 19.09 -16.05 11.75
C GLU A 366 17.71 -15.62 11.22
N ILE A 367 17.45 -15.83 9.93
CA ILE A 367 16.13 -15.55 9.33
C ILE A 367 15.07 -16.45 9.98
N ALA A 368 15.35 -17.75 10.13
CA ALA A 368 14.44 -18.70 10.75
C ALA A 368 14.04 -18.29 12.18
N LEU A 369 14.94 -17.67 12.95
CA LEU A 369 14.63 -17.16 14.30
C LEU A 369 13.63 -15.98 14.30
N THR A 370 13.47 -15.29 13.16
CA THR A 370 12.50 -14.18 13.01
C THR A 370 11.15 -14.65 12.46
N ILE A 371 11.00 -15.95 12.24
CA ILE A 371 9.82 -16.59 11.68
C ILE A 371 9.21 -17.48 12.77
N PHE A 372 7.91 -17.33 13.01
CA PHE A 372 7.15 -18.27 13.83
C PHE A 372 6.33 -19.19 12.91
N ASP A 373 6.58 -20.49 12.95
CA ASP A 373 5.89 -21.47 12.09
C ASP A 373 5.80 -22.89 12.69
N HIS A 374 5.61 -23.91 11.83
CA HIS A 374 5.60 -25.32 12.21
C HIS A 374 6.79 -25.77 13.06
N ASN A 375 7.98 -25.19 12.85
CA ASN A 375 9.18 -25.56 13.58
C ASN A 375 9.11 -25.14 15.06
N ASP A 376 8.40 -24.06 15.36
CA ASP A 376 8.13 -23.57 16.71
C ASP A 376 6.92 -24.27 17.34
N ASP A 377 5.86 -24.47 16.55
CA ASP A 377 4.64 -25.16 16.95
C ASP A 377 4.11 -26.05 15.82
N ALA A 378 4.24 -27.38 16.00
CA ALA A 378 3.84 -28.38 15.01
C ALA A 378 2.34 -28.38 14.64
N SER A 379 1.50 -27.58 15.30
CA SER A 379 0.11 -27.35 14.91
C SER A 379 -0.07 -26.28 13.82
N LYS A 380 0.98 -25.54 13.49
CA LYS A 380 1.00 -24.47 12.49
C LYS A 380 1.48 -24.96 11.13
N GLY A 381 1.18 -24.18 10.10
CA GLY A 381 1.72 -24.39 8.75
C GLY A 381 3.18 -23.94 8.66
N THR A 382 3.89 -24.40 7.63
CA THR A 382 5.28 -24.01 7.39
C THR A 382 5.35 -22.65 6.72
N VAL A 383 6.45 -21.92 6.94
CA VAL A 383 6.84 -20.80 6.10
C VAL A 383 7.96 -21.29 5.18
N ASP A 384 7.66 -21.43 3.89
CA ASP A 384 8.62 -21.88 2.88
C ASP A 384 9.39 -20.66 2.36
N PHE A 385 10.62 -20.46 2.83
CA PHE A 385 11.42 -19.29 2.48
C PHE A 385 12.77 -19.68 1.86
N ASP A 386 13.16 -18.91 0.84
CA ASP A 386 14.49 -18.92 0.24
C ASP A 386 14.91 -17.45 0.02
N PRO A 387 15.91 -16.93 0.76
CA PRO A 387 16.28 -15.51 0.70
C PRO A 387 16.81 -15.05 -0.67
N ILE A 388 16.53 -13.79 -1.04
CA ILE A 388 17.32 -13.09 -2.05
C ILE A 388 18.69 -12.77 -1.44
N PHE A 389 19.72 -13.32 -2.06
CA PHE A 389 21.09 -12.87 -1.90
C PHE A 389 21.34 -11.79 -2.96
N ASP A 390 21.68 -10.57 -2.54
CA ASP A 390 21.80 -9.38 -3.41
C ASP A 390 23.04 -9.40 -4.34
N GLY A 391 23.34 -10.56 -4.93
CA GLY A 391 24.41 -10.73 -5.93
C GLY A 391 25.83 -10.57 -5.35
N GLY A 392 25.98 -10.34 -4.06
CA GLY A 392 27.09 -10.91 -3.33
C GLY A 392 26.79 -12.39 -3.23
N VAL A 393 27.38 -13.22 -4.07
CA VAL A 393 27.47 -14.65 -3.71
C VAL A 393 28.15 -14.61 -2.34
N GLY A 394 27.46 -15.03 -1.27
CA GLY A 394 27.80 -14.68 0.10
C GLY A 394 29.23 -15.07 0.42
N VAL A 395 30.17 -14.11 0.32
CA VAL A 395 31.58 -14.31 0.63
C VAL A 395 31.76 -13.90 2.08
N GLU A 396 31.60 -14.85 2.98
CA GLU A 396 31.75 -14.61 4.42
C GLU A 396 33.22 -14.70 4.85
N PRO A 397 33.75 -13.73 5.61
CA PRO A 397 35.09 -13.85 6.19
C PRO A 397 35.10 -14.93 7.28
N VAL A 398 36.02 -15.88 7.17
CA VAL A 398 36.24 -16.89 8.20
C VAL A 398 37.13 -16.30 9.29
N GLN A 399 36.67 -16.36 10.55
CA GLN A 399 37.42 -15.89 11.72
C GLN A 399 38.72 -16.71 11.87
N VAL A 400 39.85 -16.11 11.52
CA VAL A 400 41.19 -16.72 11.64
C VAL A 400 42.10 -15.85 12.49
N THR A 401 42.94 -16.48 13.31
CA THR A 401 43.88 -15.81 14.21
C THR A 401 45.17 -15.36 13.53
N THR A 402 45.37 -15.66 12.24
CA THR A 402 46.55 -15.31 11.47
C THR A 402 46.19 -14.89 10.06
N THR A 403 46.79 -13.79 9.58
CA THR A 403 46.62 -13.32 8.19
C THR A 403 47.26 -14.29 7.20
N PRO A 404 46.54 -14.73 6.13
CA PRO A 404 47.09 -15.62 5.11
C PRO A 404 48.31 -15.02 4.40
N GLN A 405 49.35 -15.83 4.21
CA GLN A 405 50.57 -15.41 3.52
C GLN A 405 50.49 -15.57 1.99
N VAL A 406 49.52 -16.35 1.50
CA VAL A 406 49.36 -16.68 0.08
C VAL A 406 47.88 -16.68 -0.32
N THR A 407 47.59 -16.12 -1.48
CA THR A 407 46.26 -16.16 -2.09
C THR A 407 46.00 -17.54 -2.69
N GLN A 408 44.91 -18.21 -2.29
CA GLN A 408 44.67 -19.59 -2.67
C GLN A 408 43.18 -19.95 -2.74
N LEU A 409 42.82 -20.80 -3.71
CA LEU A 409 41.52 -21.48 -3.77
C LEU A 409 41.63 -22.84 -3.06
N LEU A 410 40.96 -23.00 -1.93
CA LEU A 410 41.11 -24.13 -1.02
C LEU A 410 40.26 -25.34 -1.45
N GLY A 411 39.11 -25.10 -2.07
CA GLY A 411 38.24 -26.14 -2.58
C GLY A 411 36.78 -25.87 -2.26
N ASN A 412 35.93 -26.84 -2.52
CA ASN A 412 34.53 -26.79 -2.15
C ASN A 412 34.14 -28.03 -1.33
N TYR A 413 33.29 -27.84 -0.34
CA TYR A 413 32.75 -28.91 0.48
C TYR A 413 31.26 -28.64 0.79
N PRO A 414 30.38 -29.66 0.69
CA PRO A 414 30.65 -31.03 0.23
C PRO A 414 31.03 -31.09 -1.27
N ASN A 415 31.73 -32.14 -1.67
CA ASN A 415 32.03 -32.46 -3.08
C ASN A 415 32.24 -33.99 -3.23
N PRO A 416 31.34 -34.74 -3.89
CA PRO A 416 30.13 -34.28 -4.60
C PRO A 416 29.07 -33.64 -3.69
N PHE A 417 28.12 -32.88 -4.26
CA PHE A 417 27.07 -32.15 -3.53
C PHE A 417 25.72 -32.14 -4.25
N ASN A 418 24.63 -31.87 -3.51
CA ASN A 418 23.26 -31.74 -4.02
C ASN A 418 22.40 -30.86 -3.09
N PRO A 419 21.84 -29.73 -3.54
CA PRO A 419 22.30 -28.86 -4.62
C PRO A 419 23.30 -27.78 -4.13
N ARG A 420 23.65 -27.76 -2.83
CA ARG A 420 24.49 -26.72 -2.21
C ARG A 420 25.92 -27.18 -1.86
N THR A 421 26.90 -26.32 -2.09
CA THR A 421 28.30 -26.49 -1.65
C THR A 421 28.89 -25.16 -1.22
N THR A 422 29.95 -25.18 -0.41
CA THR A 422 30.66 -23.97 0.00
C THR A 422 32.07 -23.97 -0.58
N ILE A 423 32.44 -22.94 -1.36
CA ILE A 423 33.80 -22.74 -1.88
C ILE A 423 34.61 -21.92 -0.87
N HIS A 424 35.75 -22.45 -0.45
CA HIS A 424 36.68 -21.76 0.43
C HIS A 424 37.87 -21.19 -0.35
N PHE A 425 38.24 -19.96 -0.07
CA PHE A 425 39.44 -19.31 -0.61
C PHE A 425 40.05 -18.36 0.40
N GLN A 426 41.26 -17.89 0.13
CA GLN A 426 41.97 -16.95 0.98
C GLN A 426 42.77 -15.96 0.15
N ILE A 427 42.96 -14.76 0.69
CA ILE A 427 43.64 -13.63 0.05
C ILE A 427 44.76 -13.16 0.97
N SER A 428 45.97 -13.03 0.39
CA SER A 428 47.14 -12.52 1.10
C SER A 428 47.13 -10.99 1.18
N GLU A 429 47.94 -10.43 2.09
CA GLU A 429 48.14 -8.97 2.17
C GLU A 429 48.61 -8.34 0.85
N ALA A 430 49.40 -9.06 0.06
CA ALA A 430 49.93 -8.57 -1.21
C ALA A 430 48.84 -8.41 -2.28
N ASP A 431 47.77 -9.20 -2.21
CA ASP A 431 46.65 -9.19 -3.17
C ASP A 431 45.38 -8.52 -2.61
N ALA A 432 45.43 -7.98 -1.39
CA ALA A 432 44.31 -7.28 -0.77
C ALA A 432 43.85 -6.11 -1.65
N GLY A 433 42.54 -6.00 -1.88
CA GLY A 433 41.93 -4.98 -2.73
C GLY A 433 42.04 -5.24 -4.24
N GLN A 434 42.64 -6.35 -4.68
CA GLN A 434 42.57 -6.76 -6.08
C GLN A 434 41.18 -7.32 -6.42
N PRO A 435 40.69 -7.13 -7.66
CA PRO A 435 39.41 -7.69 -8.08
C PRO A 435 39.51 -9.22 -8.19
N VAL A 436 38.60 -9.89 -7.51
CA VAL A 436 38.39 -11.32 -7.50
C VAL A 436 37.29 -11.69 -8.47
N GLN A 437 37.54 -12.72 -9.26
CA GLN A 437 36.57 -13.32 -10.15
C GLN A 437 36.53 -14.83 -9.93
N LEU A 438 35.32 -15.37 -9.82
CA LEU A 438 35.09 -16.79 -9.68
C LEU A 438 34.01 -17.20 -10.69
N ARG A 439 34.34 -18.13 -11.59
CA ARG A 439 33.46 -18.55 -12.68
C ARG A 439 33.39 -20.06 -12.78
N LEU A 440 32.21 -20.60 -13.04
CA LEU A 440 31.92 -22.01 -13.20
C LEU A 440 31.74 -22.35 -14.69
N TYR A 441 32.40 -23.42 -15.13
CA TYR A 441 32.42 -23.91 -16.50
C TYR A 441 32.05 -25.38 -16.55
N ASP A 442 31.43 -25.83 -17.63
CA ASP A 442 31.27 -27.26 -17.89
C ASP A 442 32.58 -27.91 -18.39
N VAL A 443 32.57 -29.23 -18.58
CA VAL A 443 33.73 -29.99 -19.08
C VAL A 443 34.12 -29.64 -20.52
N GLN A 444 33.24 -29.00 -21.29
CA GLN A 444 33.54 -28.45 -22.63
C GLN A 444 34.12 -27.03 -22.56
N GLY A 445 34.25 -26.45 -21.36
CA GLY A 445 34.78 -25.11 -21.14
C GLY A 445 33.78 -23.98 -21.39
N ARG A 446 32.48 -24.28 -21.52
CA ARG A 446 31.43 -23.25 -21.64
C ARG A 446 31.13 -22.69 -20.25
N LEU A 447 31.06 -21.35 -20.15
CA LEU A 447 30.69 -20.66 -18.92
C LEU A 447 29.23 -20.97 -18.57
N GLN A 448 29.00 -21.47 -17.37
CA GLN A 448 27.67 -21.82 -16.86
C GLN A 448 27.18 -20.77 -15.88
N LYS A 449 28.04 -20.32 -14.95
CA LYS A 449 27.68 -19.36 -13.90
C LYS A 449 28.86 -18.47 -13.54
N THR A 450 28.62 -17.18 -13.32
CA THR A 450 29.61 -16.30 -12.69
C THR A 450 29.25 -16.20 -11.21
N LEU A 451 30.16 -16.67 -10.35
CA LEU A 451 29.98 -16.72 -8.89
C LEU A 451 30.57 -15.48 -8.21
N LEU A 452 31.63 -14.88 -8.75
CA LEU A 452 32.08 -13.56 -8.30
C LEU A 452 32.51 -12.79 -9.53
N ASP A 453 32.09 -11.54 -9.66
CA ASP A 453 32.46 -10.69 -10.79
C ASP A 453 33.16 -9.41 -10.33
N HIS A 454 34.49 -9.45 -10.38
CA HIS A 454 35.37 -8.31 -10.12
C HIS A 454 35.18 -7.63 -8.75
N GLN A 455 34.77 -8.40 -7.73
CA GLN A 455 34.61 -7.91 -6.36
C GLN A 455 35.95 -7.85 -5.63
N SER A 456 36.17 -6.86 -4.75
CA SER A 456 37.44 -6.68 -4.04
C SER A 456 37.29 -7.02 -2.56
N PHE A 457 38.28 -7.71 -2.00
CA PHE A 457 38.27 -8.20 -0.62
C PHE A 457 39.56 -7.80 0.11
N GLY A 458 39.50 -7.76 1.44
CA GLY A 458 40.68 -7.60 2.29
C GLY A 458 41.56 -8.86 2.33
N ALA A 459 42.69 -8.79 3.04
CA ALA A 459 43.43 -10.00 3.38
C ALA A 459 42.63 -10.82 4.41
N GLY A 460 42.46 -12.11 4.16
CA GLY A 460 41.60 -12.96 4.99
C GLY A 460 41.26 -14.29 4.34
N GLN A 461 40.60 -15.15 5.11
CA GLN A 461 39.96 -16.36 4.60
C GLN A 461 38.48 -16.08 4.37
N TYR A 462 37.93 -16.70 3.34
CA TYR A 462 36.58 -16.47 2.88
C TYR A 462 35.91 -17.79 2.49
N GLN A 463 34.60 -17.84 2.68
CA GLN A 463 33.76 -18.95 2.26
C GLN A 463 32.61 -18.44 1.42
N LEU A 464 32.23 -19.20 0.40
CA LEU A 464 31.27 -18.80 -0.61
C LEU A 464 30.21 -19.87 -0.83
N SER A 465 28.98 -19.60 -0.44
CA SER A 465 27.86 -20.52 -0.67
C SER A 465 27.47 -20.54 -2.15
N VAL A 466 27.34 -21.75 -2.71
CA VAL A 466 27.00 -21.97 -4.12
C VAL A 466 25.81 -22.91 -4.21
N GLU A 467 24.72 -22.38 -4.77
CA GLU A 467 23.54 -23.13 -5.20
C GLU A 467 23.72 -23.59 -6.66
N ALA A 468 23.45 -24.88 -6.91
CA ALA A 468 23.52 -25.50 -8.23
C ALA A 468 22.22 -26.21 -8.64
N SER A 469 21.07 -25.79 -8.10
CA SER A 469 19.75 -26.35 -8.45
C SER A 469 19.44 -26.21 -9.96
N ASP A 470 19.97 -25.15 -10.58
CA ASP A 470 19.89 -24.83 -12.01
C ASP A 470 20.84 -25.65 -12.90
N LEU A 471 21.77 -26.42 -12.30
CA LEU A 471 22.79 -27.17 -13.03
C LEU A 471 22.44 -28.66 -13.13
N PRO A 472 22.61 -29.30 -14.32
CA PRO A 472 22.53 -30.75 -14.44
C PRO A 472 23.57 -31.48 -13.57
N SER A 473 23.26 -32.71 -13.14
CA SER A 473 24.26 -33.57 -12.49
C SER A 473 25.46 -33.76 -13.40
N GLY A 474 26.67 -33.61 -12.85
CA GLY A 474 27.89 -33.67 -13.65
C GLY A 474 29.07 -33.00 -12.96
N THR A 475 30.22 -33.07 -13.63
CA THR A 475 31.46 -32.41 -13.18
C THR A 475 31.57 -31.03 -13.83
N TYR A 476 31.94 -30.04 -13.02
CA TYR A 476 32.18 -28.67 -13.43
C TYR A 476 33.57 -28.22 -13.01
N LEU A 477 34.15 -27.27 -13.76
CA LEU A 477 35.40 -26.61 -13.42
C LEU A 477 35.08 -25.20 -12.92
N TYR A 478 35.56 -24.82 -11.74
CA TYR A 478 35.52 -23.43 -11.27
C TYR A 478 36.91 -22.81 -11.30
N ARG A 479 36.99 -21.56 -11.74
CA ARG A 479 38.21 -20.79 -11.90
C ARG A 479 38.16 -19.54 -11.07
N PHE A 480 39.15 -19.40 -10.19
CA PHE A 480 39.42 -18.24 -9.37
C PHE A 480 40.53 -17.40 -10.00
N VAL A 481 40.32 -16.08 -10.08
CA VAL A 481 41.31 -15.09 -10.52
C VAL A 481 41.36 -13.97 -9.49
N CYS A 482 42.56 -13.61 -9.03
CA CYS A 482 42.81 -12.47 -8.15
C CYS A 482 44.19 -11.90 -8.48
N GLY A 483 44.25 -10.67 -9.02
CA GLY A 483 45.50 -10.08 -9.48
C GLY A 483 46.20 -10.96 -10.54
N GLN A 484 47.43 -11.40 -10.26
CA GLN A 484 48.20 -12.32 -11.12
C GLN A 484 47.94 -13.81 -10.81
N THR A 485 47.19 -14.11 -9.74
CA THR A 485 46.90 -15.46 -9.29
C THR A 485 45.69 -16.02 -10.03
N GLN A 486 45.87 -17.15 -10.72
CA GLN A 486 44.78 -17.90 -11.36
C GLN A 486 44.84 -19.36 -10.94
N ILE A 487 43.75 -19.87 -10.37
CA ILE A 487 43.65 -21.25 -9.86
C ILE A 487 42.33 -21.86 -10.35
N SER A 488 42.34 -23.13 -10.73
CA SER A 488 41.12 -23.86 -11.11
C SER A 488 41.00 -25.18 -10.34
N ARG A 489 39.75 -25.55 -10.03
CA ARG A 489 39.39 -26.81 -9.34
C ARG A 489 38.12 -27.39 -9.94
N MET A 490 37.84 -28.65 -9.63
CA MET A 490 36.64 -29.36 -10.08
C MET A 490 35.65 -29.56 -8.94
N MET A 491 34.36 -29.52 -9.28
CA MET A 491 33.26 -29.87 -8.38
C MET A 491 32.29 -30.83 -9.09
N THR A 492 31.58 -31.66 -8.34
CA THR A 492 30.61 -32.62 -8.87
C THR A 492 29.24 -32.38 -8.26
N VAL A 493 28.27 -32.02 -9.11
CA VAL A 493 26.85 -31.88 -8.76
C VAL A 493 26.17 -33.24 -8.92
N LEU A 494 25.43 -33.66 -7.91
CA LEU A 494 24.52 -34.81 -7.94
C LEU A 494 23.08 -34.28 -7.89
N LYS A 495 22.16 -34.97 -8.56
CA LYS A 495 20.72 -34.79 -8.34
C LYS A 495 20.19 -35.99 -7.59
#